data_AF-A0ABD0SFN0-F1
#
_entry.id   AF-A0ABD0SFN0-F1
#
_cell.length_a   1.000
_cell.length_b   1.000
_cell.length_c   1.000
_cell.angle_alpha   90.00
_cell.angle_beta   90.00
_cell.angle_gamma   90.00
#
_symmetry.space_group_name_H-M   'P 1'
#
loop_
_entity.id
_entity.type
_entity.pdbx_description
1 polymer ?
#
loop_
_entity_poly.entity_id
_entity_poly.type
_entity_poly.pdbx_seq_one_letter_code
_entity_poly.pdbx_strand_id
1 'polypeptide(L)'
;MPTVHTFSRSDNEILQELLRVFSSGRGTAREQWSMQAELLVEPVGWDALWKLSKDFCKKFDVRFPCIAYVTVTSVDFEALSACVDVLSVQHETVSLPEMVEDVPLIELWPTVKQREKCINAATTAEFIDLLRFYYNDIWMPWDDQDDKVLLPNTIEDRMSLWSDLHNGSIPNCVARSITLLRSSAINAHDKLKELDSSLCEGDLTDEDDSLLPPNYISLCAEMNARLDGLMSKWTLYENPLIREQYLAKAKSRWQKNKSKKNVTALWQGGTIFEFDEISKFLKSRITNNQTLTVMVSAEEALALEPEEVVICSKNYEIPEMPLSQISICSFNGATLKASDMRSCLLMLSEECRLRQLTLHCALVNTVLLVRAGELRLHSCALADDTQTAQSNFAQGIVAMAGAKILIEDCTFENFYSGIVVHKGAQVELRNSHLRNCGVGIQMYSGSQVVLNATTISDCSEQCVRCELDSEAKRNEMEGLQIMPNCKIGSGMKEDILIVQQDASIL
;
A
#
# COMPACT_ATOMS: atom_id res chain seq x y z
N MET A 1 -6.70 4.69 20.69
CA MET A 1 -7.71 5.01 19.66
C MET A 1 -8.98 4.20 19.90
N PRO A 2 -10.16 4.70 19.49
CA PRO A 2 -11.42 3.95 19.55
C PRO A 2 -11.34 2.59 18.85
N THR A 3 -12.06 1.59 19.38
CA THR A 3 -12.19 0.26 18.77
C THR A 3 -13.23 0.28 17.67
N VAL A 4 -12.98 -0.43 16.56
CA VAL A 4 -13.87 -0.53 15.41
C VAL A 4 -14.39 -1.96 15.23
N HIS A 5 -15.49 -2.11 14.51
CA HIS A 5 -15.98 -3.44 14.15
C HIS A 5 -15.01 -4.15 13.20
N THR A 6 -14.73 -5.42 13.46
CA THR A 6 -13.92 -6.29 12.61
C THR A 6 -14.71 -7.53 12.22
N PHE A 7 -14.66 -7.91 10.94
CA PHE A 7 -15.38 -9.06 10.42
C PHE A 7 -14.39 -10.10 9.90
N SER A 8 -14.70 -11.37 10.13
CA SER A 8 -13.95 -12.50 9.58
C SER A 8 -14.94 -13.37 8.82
N ARG A 9 -15.05 -13.13 7.52
CA ARG A 9 -15.95 -13.85 6.62
C ARG A 9 -15.14 -14.77 5.71
N SER A 10 -15.67 -15.95 5.43
CA SER A 10 -15.17 -16.82 4.38
C SER A 10 -15.50 -16.27 2.99
N ASP A 11 -14.73 -16.65 1.98
CA ASP A 11 -14.97 -16.28 0.57
C ASP A 11 -16.42 -16.56 0.14
N ASN A 12 -17.00 -17.67 0.60
CA ASN A 12 -18.38 -18.05 0.29
C ASN A 12 -19.41 -17.15 0.99
N GLU A 13 -19.18 -16.77 2.24
CA GLU A 13 -20.08 -15.82 2.94
C GLU A 13 -20.08 -14.47 2.24
N ILE A 14 -18.89 -13.95 1.88
CA ILE A 14 -18.76 -12.71 1.12
C ILE A 14 -19.51 -12.80 -0.21
N LEU A 15 -19.31 -13.89 -0.97
CA LEU A 15 -20.01 -14.12 -2.23
C LEU A 15 -21.54 -14.10 -2.06
N GLN A 16 -22.08 -14.80 -1.06
CA GLN A 16 -23.52 -14.84 -0.84
C GLN A 16 -24.10 -13.46 -0.51
N GLU A 17 -23.41 -12.65 0.30
CA GLU A 17 -23.86 -11.30 0.60
C GLU A 17 -23.77 -10.38 -0.62
N LEU A 18 -22.70 -10.47 -1.43
CA LEU A 18 -22.61 -9.72 -2.69
C LEU A 18 -23.74 -10.13 -3.66
N LEU A 19 -24.04 -11.42 -3.78
CA LEU A 19 -25.13 -11.89 -4.64
C LEU A 19 -26.51 -11.38 -4.17
N ARG A 20 -26.70 -11.12 -2.87
CA ARG A 20 -27.93 -10.48 -2.37
C ARG A 20 -28.03 -9.03 -2.83
N VAL A 21 -26.92 -8.28 -2.73
CA VAL A 21 -26.85 -6.89 -3.24
C VAL A 21 -27.18 -6.87 -4.74
N PHE A 22 -26.56 -7.78 -5.51
CA PHE A 22 -26.70 -7.82 -6.97
C PHE A 22 -27.85 -8.68 -7.50
N SER A 23 -28.81 -9.04 -6.65
CA SER A 23 -29.88 -9.98 -6.98
C SER A 23 -30.95 -9.44 -7.93
N SER A 24 -31.11 -8.11 -7.99
CA SER A 24 -32.14 -7.47 -8.81
C SER A 24 -31.84 -7.58 -10.31
N GLY A 25 -30.55 -7.70 -10.69
CA GLY A 25 -30.07 -7.70 -12.07
C GLY A 25 -30.50 -6.45 -12.85
N ARG A 26 -30.67 -5.32 -12.16
CA ARG A 26 -31.13 -4.05 -12.75
C ARG A 26 -30.32 -2.90 -12.21
N GLY A 27 -30.06 -1.95 -13.09
CA GLY A 27 -29.30 -0.75 -12.75
C GLY A 27 -27.79 -1.01 -12.66
N THR A 28 -27.05 0.08 -12.49
CA THR A 28 -25.60 0.09 -12.32
C THR A 28 -25.20 -0.49 -10.96
N ALA A 29 -23.91 -0.77 -10.77
CA ALA A 29 -23.43 -1.22 -9.48
C ALA A 29 -23.72 -0.19 -8.37
N ARG A 30 -23.53 1.10 -8.69
CA ARG A 30 -23.85 2.25 -7.84
C ARG A 30 -25.31 2.21 -7.35
N GLU A 31 -26.27 2.14 -8.27
CA GLU A 31 -27.70 2.16 -7.93
C GLU A 31 -28.09 1.00 -7.01
N GLN A 32 -27.55 -0.20 -7.26
CA GLN A 32 -27.84 -1.37 -6.43
C GLN A 32 -27.25 -1.23 -5.02
N TRP A 33 -26.06 -0.64 -4.88
CA TRP A 33 -25.49 -0.31 -3.57
C TRP A 33 -26.28 0.78 -2.84
N SER A 34 -26.70 1.83 -3.54
CA SER A 34 -27.51 2.92 -2.96
C SER A 34 -28.81 2.40 -2.37
N MET A 35 -29.53 1.54 -3.09
CA MET A 35 -30.76 0.90 -2.58
C MET A 35 -30.52 0.08 -1.30
N GLN A 36 -29.38 -0.61 -1.20
CA GLN A 36 -29.04 -1.37 0.02
C GLN A 36 -28.60 -0.46 1.16
N ALA A 37 -27.89 0.64 0.85
CA ALA A 37 -27.44 1.61 1.85
C ALA A 37 -28.62 2.25 2.58
N GLU A 38 -29.69 2.63 1.86
CA GLU A 38 -30.92 3.21 2.43
C GLU A 38 -31.57 2.30 3.50
N LEU A 39 -31.35 0.99 3.42
CA LEU A 39 -31.94 0.01 4.33
C LEU A 39 -31.04 -0.35 5.52
N LEU A 40 -29.72 -0.25 5.35
CA LEU A 40 -28.74 -0.85 6.26
C LEU A 40 -27.81 0.16 6.94
N VAL A 41 -27.71 1.38 6.40
CA VAL A 41 -26.82 2.43 6.92
C VAL A 41 -27.61 3.42 7.73
N GLU A 42 -27.12 3.70 8.95
CA GLU A 42 -27.65 4.76 9.79
C GLU A 42 -27.41 6.13 9.12
N PRO A 43 -28.45 6.97 8.95
CA PRO A 43 -28.33 8.19 8.15
C PRO A 43 -27.53 9.30 8.83
N VAL A 44 -27.37 9.26 10.16
CA VAL A 44 -26.70 10.30 10.95
C VAL A 44 -26.34 9.79 12.35
N GLY A 45 -25.41 10.46 13.02
CA GLY A 45 -25.21 10.40 14.47
C GLY A 45 -24.28 9.29 14.93
N TRP A 46 -23.66 8.57 14.01
CA TRP A 46 -22.71 7.50 14.31
C TRP A 46 -21.26 7.98 14.23
N ASP A 47 -20.44 7.47 15.14
CA ASP A 47 -19.03 7.78 15.29
C ASP A 47 -18.16 6.75 14.56
N ALA A 48 -17.12 7.23 13.88
CA ALA A 48 -16.26 6.42 13.03
C ALA A 48 -14.79 6.83 13.13
N LEU A 49 -13.89 5.90 12.80
CA LEU A 49 -12.55 6.26 12.34
C LEU A 49 -12.61 6.52 10.84
N TRP A 50 -12.09 7.66 10.40
CA TRP A 50 -11.93 8.01 9.01
C TRP A 50 -10.49 7.82 8.58
N LYS A 51 -10.24 6.93 7.61
CA LYS A 51 -8.93 6.83 6.95
C LYS A 51 -8.91 7.76 5.75
N LEU A 52 -8.19 8.87 5.88
CA LEU A 52 -8.14 9.89 4.85
C LEU A 52 -7.65 9.32 3.51
N SER A 53 -8.30 9.72 2.43
CA SER A 53 -7.88 9.42 1.07
C SER A 53 -6.50 10.03 0.74
N LYS A 54 -5.85 9.50 -0.31
CA LYS A 54 -4.58 10.06 -0.80
C LYS A 54 -4.74 11.52 -1.23
N ASP A 55 -5.84 11.86 -1.88
CA ASP A 55 -6.05 13.20 -2.42
C ASP A 55 -6.45 14.20 -1.34
N PHE A 56 -7.21 13.75 -0.34
CA PHE A 56 -7.47 14.56 0.85
C PHE A 56 -6.16 14.83 1.61
N CYS A 57 -5.32 13.81 1.78
CA CYS A 57 -3.99 13.97 2.36
C CYS A 57 -3.14 14.99 1.58
N LYS A 58 -3.07 14.90 0.24
CA LYS A 58 -2.36 15.91 -0.59
C LYS A 58 -2.93 17.32 -0.40
N LYS A 59 -4.26 17.47 -0.41
CA LYS A 59 -4.96 18.77 -0.32
C LYS A 59 -4.62 19.52 0.98
N PHE A 60 -4.45 18.79 2.08
CA PHE A 60 -4.15 19.35 3.40
C PHE A 60 -2.68 19.22 3.80
N ASP A 61 -1.80 18.86 2.85
CA ASP A 61 -0.37 18.59 3.09
C ASP A 61 -0.18 17.65 4.29
N VAL A 62 -0.87 16.50 4.27
CA VAL A 62 -0.86 15.42 5.27
C VAL A 62 -0.25 14.14 4.70
N ARG A 63 0.51 13.40 5.50
CA ARG A 63 1.16 12.15 5.07
C ARG A 63 0.13 11.03 5.11
N PHE A 64 0.04 10.28 4.02
CA PHE A 64 -0.84 9.13 3.91
C PHE A 64 -0.14 7.84 4.36
N PRO A 65 -0.80 6.94 5.12
CA PRO A 65 -2.17 7.08 5.63
C PRO A 65 -2.24 7.94 6.91
N CYS A 66 -3.32 8.71 7.03
CA CYS A 66 -3.70 9.44 8.25
C CYS A 66 -5.11 9.04 8.68
N ILE A 67 -5.34 8.96 9.99
CA ILE A 67 -6.64 8.59 10.57
C ILE A 67 -7.19 9.74 11.42
N ALA A 68 -8.47 10.03 11.26
CA ALA A 68 -9.23 10.94 12.11
C ALA A 68 -10.35 10.19 12.83
N TYR A 69 -10.76 10.68 14.00
CA TYR A 69 -11.99 10.27 14.67
C TYR A 69 -13.07 11.30 14.35
N VAL A 70 -14.20 10.82 13.84
CA VAL A 70 -15.25 11.68 13.28
C VAL A 70 -16.64 11.24 13.73
N THR A 71 -17.60 12.14 13.54
CA THR A 71 -19.03 11.86 13.65
C THR A 71 -19.70 12.11 12.33
N VAL A 72 -20.51 11.16 11.87
CA VAL A 72 -21.31 11.33 10.66
C VAL A 72 -22.55 12.18 10.94
N THR A 73 -22.70 13.28 10.21
CA THR A 73 -23.80 14.25 10.35
C THR A 73 -24.91 14.06 9.31
N SER A 74 -24.58 13.47 8.17
CA SER A 74 -25.55 13.02 7.17
C SER A 74 -24.91 12.00 6.23
N VAL A 75 -25.71 11.08 5.68
CA VAL A 75 -25.31 10.15 4.62
C VAL A 75 -26.05 10.51 3.34
N ASP A 76 -25.31 10.62 2.24
CA ASP A 76 -25.86 10.64 0.89
C ASP A 76 -25.79 9.22 0.32
N PHE A 77 -26.96 8.59 0.20
CA PHE A 77 -27.08 7.21 -0.27
C PHE A 77 -26.82 7.06 -1.77
N GLU A 78 -27.12 8.09 -2.58
CA GLU A 78 -26.86 8.09 -4.02
C GLU A 78 -25.36 8.27 -4.28
N ALA A 79 -24.74 9.17 -3.50
CA ALA A 79 -23.31 9.40 -3.56
C ALA A 79 -22.46 8.31 -2.85
N LEU A 80 -23.09 7.47 -2.01
CA LEU A 80 -22.42 6.56 -1.10
C LEU A 80 -21.32 7.27 -0.29
N SER A 81 -21.62 8.49 0.14
CA SER A 81 -20.74 9.39 0.88
C SER A 81 -21.45 9.93 2.13
N ALA A 82 -20.71 10.66 2.96
CA ALA A 82 -21.22 11.24 4.18
C ALA A 82 -20.57 12.59 4.48
N CYS A 83 -21.33 13.46 5.15
CA CYS A 83 -20.78 14.63 5.82
C CYS A 83 -20.33 14.23 7.22
N VAL A 84 -19.17 14.73 7.65
CA VAL A 84 -18.58 14.37 8.93
C VAL A 84 -18.04 15.58 9.69
N ASP A 85 -18.19 15.55 11.01
CA ASP A 85 -17.51 16.45 11.93
C ASP A 85 -16.23 15.78 12.46
N VAL A 86 -15.09 16.45 12.33
CA VAL A 86 -13.78 15.97 12.80
C VAL A 86 -13.63 16.26 14.29
N LEU A 87 -13.57 15.19 15.09
CA LEU A 87 -13.44 15.29 16.55
C LEU A 87 -11.98 15.32 17.00
N SER A 88 -11.13 14.51 16.36
CA SER A 88 -9.69 14.49 16.62
C SER A 88 -8.95 13.83 15.47
N VAL A 89 -7.64 14.06 15.39
CA VAL A 89 -6.73 13.46 14.40
C VAL A 89 -5.65 12.68 15.12
N GLN A 90 -5.05 11.69 14.43
CA GLN A 90 -4.03 10.82 15.01
C GLN A 90 -2.83 11.59 15.59
N HIS A 91 -2.47 12.75 15.03
CA HIS A 91 -1.35 13.56 15.49
C HIS A 91 -1.74 15.04 15.63
N GLU A 92 -1.32 15.66 16.72
CA GLU A 92 -1.63 17.06 17.06
C GLU A 92 -1.10 18.08 16.04
N THR A 93 -0.10 17.70 15.23
CA THR A 93 0.46 18.58 14.18
C THR A 93 -0.40 18.65 12.92
N VAL A 94 -1.39 17.77 12.78
CA VAL A 94 -2.28 17.74 11.62
C VAL A 94 -3.48 18.66 11.88
N SER A 95 -3.74 19.59 10.96
CA SER A 95 -4.88 20.48 11.01
C SER A 95 -5.84 20.14 9.87
N LEU A 96 -7.03 19.64 10.22
CA LEU A 96 -8.12 19.37 9.27
C LEU A 96 -9.28 20.35 9.50
N PRO A 97 -10.15 20.56 8.50
CA PRO A 97 -11.41 21.28 8.69
C PRO A 97 -12.27 20.61 9.77
N GLU A 98 -13.05 21.40 10.50
CA GLU A 98 -14.00 20.87 11.50
C GLU A 98 -15.11 20.04 10.87
N MET A 99 -15.56 20.42 9.66
CA MET A 99 -16.57 19.71 8.89
C MET A 99 -16.04 19.38 7.50
N VAL A 100 -16.28 18.15 7.05
CA VAL A 100 -15.90 17.68 5.71
C VAL A 100 -17.11 17.02 5.06
N GLU A 101 -17.44 17.47 3.86
CA GLU A 101 -18.51 16.92 3.02
C GLU A 101 -17.95 15.83 2.09
N ASP A 102 -18.84 15.00 1.55
CA ASP A 102 -18.54 13.98 0.53
C ASP A 102 -17.46 12.95 0.91
N VAL A 103 -17.36 12.58 2.19
CA VAL A 103 -16.45 11.51 2.63
C VAL A 103 -17.01 10.15 2.18
N PRO A 104 -16.32 9.37 1.33
CA PRO A 104 -16.83 8.09 0.86
C PRO A 104 -17.07 7.12 2.03
N LEU A 105 -18.20 6.40 2.02
CA LEU A 105 -18.53 5.46 3.09
C LEU A 105 -17.45 4.39 3.29
N ILE A 106 -16.77 3.98 2.21
CA ILE A 106 -15.66 3.01 2.26
C ILE A 106 -14.44 3.50 3.07
N GLU A 107 -14.33 4.81 3.32
CA GLU A 107 -13.29 5.43 4.16
C GLU A 107 -13.68 5.53 5.64
N LEU A 108 -14.87 5.09 6.03
CA LEU A 108 -15.37 5.17 7.40
C LEU A 108 -15.42 3.80 8.06
N TRP A 109 -14.86 3.69 9.26
CA TRP A 109 -14.93 2.51 10.12
C TRP A 109 -15.78 2.83 11.34
N PRO A 110 -17.07 2.43 11.38
CA PRO A 110 -17.91 2.67 12.53
C PRO A 110 -17.27 2.10 13.79
N THR A 111 -17.26 2.90 14.86
CA THR A 111 -16.72 2.49 16.15
C THR A 111 -17.69 1.58 16.89
N VAL A 112 -17.16 0.66 17.71
CA VAL A 112 -18.01 -0.23 18.53
C VAL A 112 -18.73 0.58 19.62
N LYS A 113 -18.08 1.60 20.15
CA LYS A 113 -18.62 2.46 21.21
C LYS A 113 -19.13 3.76 20.60
N GLN A 114 -20.44 3.81 20.40
CA GLN A 114 -21.15 4.99 19.94
C GLN A 114 -21.49 5.93 21.10
N ARG A 115 -21.52 7.24 20.85
CA ARG A 115 -22.05 8.22 21.81
C ARG A 115 -23.56 8.01 22.04
N GLU A 116 -24.30 7.81 20.96
CA GLU A 116 -25.75 7.58 20.99
C GLU A 116 -26.08 6.08 21.07
N LYS A 117 -26.93 5.71 22.03
CA LYS A 117 -27.26 4.28 22.30
C LYS A 117 -28.23 3.66 21.30
N CYS A 118 -28.97 4.48 20.55
CA CYS A 118 -29.98 4.01 19.59
C CYS A 118 -29.39 3.69 18.22
N ILE A 119 -28.14 4.04 17.96
CA ILE A 119 -27.45 3.84 16.68
C ILE A 119 -27.12 2.37 16.49
N ASN A 120 -27.57 1.76 15.40
CA ASN A 120 -27.17 0.42 14.99
C ASN A 120 -25.88 0.47 14.14
N ALA A 121 -24.78 0.83 14.80
CA ALA A 121 -23.46 0.90 14.15
C ALA A 121 -22.97 -0.46 13.64
N ALA A 122 -23.44 -1.57 14.22
CA ALA A 122 -23.04 -2.90 13.80
C ALA A 122 -23.53 -3.24 12.39
N THR A 123 -24.81 -2.98 12.08
CA THR A 123 -25.35 -3.21 10.73
C THR A 123 -24.74 -2.25 9.71
N THR A 124 -24.53 -0.99 10.08
CA THR A 124 -23.81 -0.03 9.23
C THR A 124 -22.38 -0.49 8.94
N ALA A 125 -21.65 -0.95 9.95
CA ALA A 125 -20.29 -1.47 9.78
C ALA A 125 -20.24 -2.71 8.88
N GLU A 126 -21.20 -3.62 9.03
CA GLU A 126 -21.33 -4.84 8.23
C GLU A 126 -21.58 -4.53 6.74
N PHE A 127 -22.44 -3.54 6.47
CA PHE A 127 -22.68 -3.02 5.11
C PHE A 127 -21.42 -2.38 4.54
N ILE A 128 -20.82 -1.44 5.27
CA ILE A 128 -19.63 -0.71 4.81
C ILE A 128 -18.45 -1.66 4.60
N ASP A 129 -18.29 -2.70 5.42
CA ASP A 129 -17.28 -3.75 5.22
C ASP A 129 -17.44 -4.48 3.89
N LEU A 130 -18.68 -4.88 3.55
CA LEU A 130 -18.97 -5.53 2.27
C LEU A 130 -18.80 -4.59 1.08
N LEU A 131 -19.29 -3.34 1.21
CA LEU A 131 -19.11 -2.27 0.22
C LEU A 131 -17.63 -2.03 -0.07
N ARG A 132 -16.83 -1.93 1.00
CA ARG A 132 -15.38 -1.74 0.92
C ARG A 132 -14.70 -2.92 0.24
N PHE A 133 -15.07 -4.16 0.58
CA PHE A 133 -14.56 -5.34 -0.13
C PHE A 133 -14.87 -5.25 -1.63
N TYR A 134 -16.12 -4.92 -2.00
CA TYR A 134 -16.49 -4.78 -3.40
C TYR A 134 -15.59 -3.77 -4.14
N TYR A 135 -15.53 -2.52 -3.66
CA TYR A 135 -14.74 -1.47 -4.31
C TYR A 135 -13.22 -1.72 -4.28
N ASN A 136 -12.70 -2.29 -3.18
CA ASN A 136 -11.27 -2.51 -3.04
C ASN A 136 -10.76 -3.76 -3.76
N ASP A 137 -11.58 -4.80 -3.94
CA ASP A 137 -11.09 -6.12 -4.35
C ASP A 137 -11.62 -6.61 -5.69
N ILE A 138 -12.87 -6.29 -6.06
CA ILE A 138 -13.53 -6.87 -7.24
C ILE A 138 -14.17 -5.85 -8.20
N TRP A 139 -14.37 -4.61 -7.77
CA TRP A 139 -14.88 -3.54 -8.63
C TRP A 139 -13.90 -3.20 -9.74
N MET A 140 -14.47 -2.86 -10.90
CA MET A 140 -13.78 -2.34 -12.06
C MET A 140 -14.43 -1.03 -12.52
N PRO A 141 -13.66 -0.08 -13.08
CA PRO A 141 -14.15 1.23 -13.53
C PRO A 141 -15.41 1.21 -14.41
N TRP A 142 -15.53 0.19 -15.24
CA TRP A 142 -16.64 0.04 -16.18
C TRP A 142 -17.91 -0.55 -15.57
N ASP A 143 -17.96 -0.79 -14.25
CA ASP A 143 -19.18 -1.26 -13.57
C ASP A 143 -20.13 -0.10 -13.24
N ASP A 144 -19.60 1.12 -13.16
CA ASP A 144 -20.35 2.35 -12.90
C ASP A 144 -20.60 3.14 -14.20
N GLN A 145 -20.34 2.56 -15.37
CA GLN A 145 -20.70 3.17 -16.65
C GLN A 145 -22.22 3.14 -16.84
N ASP A 146 -22.77 4.22 -17.38
CA ASP A 146 -24.19 4.31 -17.73
C ASP A 146 -24.62 3.10 -18.58
N ASP A 147 -25.83 2.59 -18.32
CA ASP A 147 -26.43 1.41 -18.96
C ASP A 147 -25.74 0.06 -18.70
N LYS A 148 -24.66 0.01 -17.91
CA LYS A 148 -24.01 -1.26 -17.54
C LYS A 148 -24.74 -1.96 -16.41
N VAL A 149 -25.43 -3.05 -16.73
CA VAL A 149 -26.02 -3.94 -15.73
C VAL A 149 -24.99 -4.95 -15.24
N LEU A 150 -24.70 -4.93 -13.95
CA LEU A 150 -23.85 -5.93 -13.31
C LEU A 150 -24.66 -7.20 -13.03
N LEU A 151 -24.22 -8.31 -13.62
CA LEU A 151 -24.90 -9.60 -13.49
C LEU A 151 -24.34 -10.42 -12.31
N PRO A 152 -25.18 -11.23 -11.64
CA PRO A 152 -24.72 -12.16 -10.59
C PRO A 152 -23.52 -13.03 -11.00
N ASN A 153 -23.52 -13.58 -12.22
CA ASN A 153 -22.40 -14.38 -12.72
C ASN A 153 -21.09 -13.59 -12.80
N THR A 154 -21.13 -12.27 -13.08
CA THR A 154 -19.93 -11.44 -13.09
C THR A 154 -19.32 -11.34 -11.69
N ILE A 155 -20.16 -11.27 -10.65
CA ILE A 155 -19.71 -11.32 -9.25
C ILE A 155 -19.07 -12.66 -8.93
N GLU A 156 -19.71 -13.77 -9.31
CA GLU A 156 -19.17 -15.12 -9.11
C GLU A 156 -17.79 -15.29 -9.77
N ASP A 157 -17.69 -14.88 -11.04
CA ASP A 157 -16.46 -14.99 -11.85
C ASP A 157 -15.29 -14.19 -11.22
N ARG A 158 -15.58 -12.97 -10.74
CA ARG A 158 -14.59 -12.11 -10.08
C ARG A 158 -14.23 -12.57 -8.67
N MET A 159 -15.20 -13.07 -7.90
CA MET A 159 -14.92 -13.70 -6.60
C MET A 159 -14.04 -14.94 -6.77
N SER A 160 -14.31 -15.74 -7.80
CA SER A 160 -13.45 -16.88 -8.15
C SER A 160 -12.04 -16.43 -8.53
N LEU A 161 -11.90 -15.38 -9.35
CA LEU A 161 -10.58 -14.80 -9.69
C LEU A 161 -9.86 -14.30 -8.44
N TRP A 162 -10.56 -13.59 -7.56
CA TRP A 162 -10.00 -13.07 -6.32
C TRP A 162 -9.50 -14.20 -5.42
N SER A 163 -10.28 -15.27 -5.24
CA SER A 163 -9.85 -16.43 -4.45
C SER A 163 -8.62 -17.10 -5.08
N ASP A 164 -8.61 -17.30 -6.41
CA ASP A 164 -7.47 -17.88 -7.16
C ASP A 164 -6.16 -17.07 -7.02
N LEU A 165 -6.27 -15.74 -6.89
CA LEU A 165 -5.14 -14.83 -6.66
C LEU A 165 -4.56 -14.96 -5.25
N HIS A 166 -5.39 -15.27 -4.25
CA HIS A 166 -5.00 -15.30 -2.83
C HIS A 166 -4.64 -16.70 -2.32
N ASN A 167 -5.16 -17.75 -2.96
CA ASN A 167 -4.91 -19.14 -2.54
C ASN A 167 -3.66 -19.78 -3.21
N GLY A 168 -2.95 -19.03 -4.06
CA GLY A 168 -1.73 -19.50 -4.74
C GLY A 168 -1.97 -20.34 -5.99
N SER A 169 -3.22 -20.45 -6.48
CA SER A 169 -3.54 -21.14 -7.73
C SER A 169 -2.94 -20.42 -8.95
N ILE A 170 -2.85 -19.09 -8.89
CA ILE A 170 -2.24 -18.26 -9.92
C ILE A 170 -0.75 -18.03 -9.58
N PRO A 171 0.19 -18.31 -10.51
CA PRO A 171 1.61 -17.99 -10.29
C PRO A 171 1.82 -16.49 -10.02
N ASN A 172 2.73 -16.16 -9.10
CA ASN A 172 2.99 -14.78 -8.64
C ASN A 172 3.20 -13.76 -9.79
N CYS A 173 3.84 -14.15 -10.90
CA CYS A 173 4.03 -13.26 -12.05
C CYS A 173 2.73 -12.90 -12.78
N VAL A 174 1.82 -13.87 -12.88
CA VAL A 174 0.51 -13.66 -13.49
C VAL A 174 -0.36 -12.85 -12.53
N ALA A 175 -0.33 -13.16 -11.23
CA ALA A 175 -1.02 -12.39 -10.21
C ALA A 175 -0.57 -10.91 -10.20
N ARG A 176 0.74 -10.66 -10.30
CA ARG A 176 1.29 -9.30 -10.45
C ARG A 176 0.76 -8.63 -11.73
N SER A 177 0.72 -9.34 -12.85
CA SER A 177 0.22 -8.81 -14.12
C SER A 177 -1.26 -8.43 -14.05
N ILE A 178 -2.09 -9.25 -13.38
CA ILE A 178 -3.52 -8.97 -13.14
C ILE A 178 -3.68 -7.75 -12.24
N THR A 179 -2.89 -7.66 -11.16
CA THR A 179 -2.91 -6.53 -10.22
C THR A 179 -2.53 -5.22 -10.92
N LEU A 180 -1.49 -5.24 -11.76
CA LEU A 180 -1.06 -4.08 -12.56
C LEU A 180 -2.11 -3.67 -13.59
N LEU A 181 -2.76 -4.64 -14.24
CA LEU A 181 -3.83 -4.39 -15.19
C LEU A 181 -5.01 -3.68 -14.52
N ARG A 182 -5.43 -4.17 -13.34
CA ARG A 182 -6.49 -3.54 -12.53
C ARG A 182 -6.09 -2.14 -12.09
N SER A 183 -4.90 -1.98 -11.51
CA SER A 183 -4.40 -0.68 -11.03
C SER A 183 -4.29 0.34 -12.18
N SER A 184 -3.87 -0.11 -13.36
CA SER A 184 -3.82 0.73 -14.56
C SER A 184 -5.21 1.19 -15.03
N ALA A 185 -6.23 0.34 -14.90
CA ALA A 185 -7.60 0.68 -15.26
C ALA A 185 -8.16 1.71 -14.27
N ILE A 186 -7.99 1.47 -12.97
CA ILE A 186 -8.40 2.40 -11.91
C ILE A 186 -7.71 3.75 -12.10
N ASN A 187 -6.39 3.79 -12.33
CA ASN A 187 -5.68 5.04 -12.56
C ASN A 187 -6.15 5.81 -13.81
N ALA A 188 -6.48 5.11 -14.89
CA ALA A 188 -6.99 5.76 -16.10
C ALA A 188 -8.40 6.36 -15.85
N HIS A 189 -9.21 5.67 -15.05
CA HIS A 189 -10.54 6.15 -14.64
C HIS A 189 -10.47 7.34 -13.68
N ASP A 190 -9.60 7.29 -12.68
CA ASP A 190 -9.43 8.39 -11.72
C ASP A 190 -8.95 9.66 -12.44
N LYS A 191 -8.07 9.52 -13.43
CA LYS A 191 -7.66 10.65 -14.29
C LYS A 191 -8.82 11.23 -15.11
N LEU A 192 -9.76 10.42 -15.57
CA LEU A 192 -10.97 10.93 -16.23
C LEU A 192 -11.81 11.73 -15.24
N LYS A 193 -12.04 11.21 -14.03
CA LYS A 193 -12.76 11.94 -12.97
C LYS A 193 -12.07 13.25 -12.59
N GLU A 194 -10.75 13.25 -12.47
CA GLU A 194 -9.98 14.47 -12.20
C GLU A 194 -10.19 15.51 -13.31
N LEU A 195 -10.18 15.08 -14.58
CA LEU A 195 -10.45 15.96 -15.72
C LEU A 195 -11.88 16.51 -15.66
N ASP A 196 -12.88 15.68 -15.41
CA ASP A 196 -14.28 16.11 -15.29
C ASP A 196 -14.44 17.12 -14.14
N SER A 197 -13.86 16.84 -12.96
CA SER A 197 -13.95 17.73 -11.79
C SER A 197 -13.29 19.09 -12.02
N SER A 198 -12.21 19.13 -12.81
CA SER A 198 -11.52 20.39 -13.14
C SER A 198 -12.35 21.34 -14.00
N LEU A 199 -13.38 20.82 -14.69
CA LEU A 199 -14.34 21.64 -15.43
C LEU A 199 -15.39 22.27 -14.50
N CYS A 200 -15.81 21.55 -13.45
CA CYS A 200 -16.84 22.00 -12.52
C CYS A 200 -16.38 23.13 -11.57
N GLU A 201 -15.08 23.31 -11.36
CA GLU A 201 -14.54 24.40 -10.52
C GLU A 201 -14.43 25.76 -11.25
N GLY A 202 -14.67 25.80 -12.57
CA GLY A 202 -14.80 27.05 -13.32
C GLY A 202 -16.25 27.54 -13.35
N ASP A 203 -16.49 28.86 -13.28
CA ASP A 203 -17.78 29.51 -13.59
C ASP A 203 -18.14 29.33 -15.08
N LEU A 204 -18.21 28.10 -15.57
CA LEU A 204 -18.53 27.74 -16.94
C LEU A 204 -20.04 27.54 -17.01
N THR A 205 -20.74 28.51 -17.59
CA THR A 205 -22.15 28.34 -17.98
C THR A 205 -22.22 27.27 -19.08
N ASP A 206 -23.08 26.26 -18.88
CA ASP A 206 -23.21 24.96 -19.58
C ASP A 206 -23.29 24.91 -21.12
N GLU A 207 -23.11 26.01 -21.87
CA GLU A 207 -23.44 26.03 -23.30
C GLU A 207 -22.30 26.43 -24.27
N ASP A 208 -21.06 26.63 -23.81
CA ASP A 208 -19.95 27.02 -24.69
C ASP A 208 -18.76 26.06 -24.66
N ASP A 209 -18.77 25.07 -25.57
CA ASP A 209 -17.66 24.13 -25.86
C ASP A 209 -16.33 24.85 -26.18
N SER A 210 -16.34 26.14 -26.50
CA SER A 210 -15.12 26.92 -26.76
C SER A 210 -14.30 27.24 -25.51
N LEU A 211 -14.84 26.94 -24.31
CA LEU A 211 -14.19 27.16 -23.02
C LEU A 211 -13.45 25.92 -22.46
N LEU A 212 -13.52 24.77 -23.13
CA LEU A 212 -12.78 23.58 -22.71
C LEU A 212 -11.26 23.80 -22.81
N PRO A 213 -10.46 23.26 -21.86
CA PRO A 213 -9.01 23.28 -21.98
C PRO A 213 -8.56 22.68 -23.33
N PRO A 214 -7.54 23.25 -24.01
CA PRO A 214 -7.15 22.86 -25.37
C PRO A 214 -6.78 21.38 -25.55
N ASN A 215 -6.45 20.68 -24.47
CA ASN A 215 -6.06 19.28 -24.45
C ASN A 215 -7.12 18.35 -23.81
N TYR A 216 -8.25 18.88 -23.31
CA TYR A 216 -9.26 18.11 -22.59
C TYR A 216 -9.80 16.95 -23.42
N ILE A 217 -10.36 17.26 -24.60
CA ILE A 217 -10.95 16.27 -25.52
C ILE A 217 -9.91 15.19 -25.89
N SER A 218 -8.68 15.60 -26.22
CA SER A 218 -7.62 14.66 -26.58
C SER A 218 -7.24 13.74 -25.42
N LEU A 219 -7.18 14.26 -24.20
CA LEU A 219 -6.78 13.49 -23.03
C LEU A 219 -7.90 12.54 -22.58
N CYS A 220 -9.16 12.98 -22.63
CA CYS A 220 -10.31 12.10 -22.40
C CYS A 220 -10.38 10.97 -23.44
N ALA A 221 -10.15 11.29 -24.72
CA ALA A 221 -10.07 10.27 -25.78
C ALA A 221 -8.92 9.28 -25.55
N GLU A 222 -7.75 9.76 -25.11
CA GLU A 222 -6.60 8.91 -24.78
C GLU A 222 -6.91 7.97 -23.60
N MET A 223 -7.47 8.50 -22.51
CA MET A 223 -7.80 7.70 -21.33
C MET A 223 -8.91 6.69 -21.61
N ASN A 224 -9.94 7.06 -22.38
CA ASN A 224 -10.99 6.12 -22.81
C ASN A 224 -10.43 5.01 -23.70
N ALA A 225 -9.60 5.33 -24.70
CA ALA A 225 -8.94 4.32 -25.54
C ALA A 225 -8.04 3.40 -24.71
N ARG A 226 -7.38 3.94 -23.67
CA ARG A 226 -6.60 3.15 -22.71
C ARG A 226 -7.51 2.21 -21.91
N LEU A 227 -8.65 2.68 -21.39
CA LEU A 227 -9.62 1.85 -20.67
C LEU A 227 -10.15 0.70 -21.54
N ASP A 228 -10.50 0.96 -22.80
CA ASP A 228 -10.95 -0.08 -23.74
C ASP A 228 -9.89 -1.17 -23.94
N GLY A 229 -8.62 -0.76 -24.11
CA GLY A 229 -7.50 -1.67 -24.24
C GLY A 229 -7.24 -2.50 -22.99
N LEU A 230 -7.48 -1.93 -21.79
CA LEU A 230 -7.36 -2.63 -20.52
C LEU A 230 -8.53 -3.58 -20.27
N MET A 231 -9.76 -3.16 -20.60
CA MET A 231 -10.97 -3.98 -20.52
C MET A 231 -10.86 -5.24 -21.39
N SER A 232 -10.38 -5.08 -22.64
CA SER A 232 -10.13 -6.20 -23.55
C SER A 232 -9.14 -7.24 -22.97
N LYS A 233 -8.09 -6.77 -22.27
CA LYS A 233 -7.14 -7.66 -21.60
C LYS A 233 -7.75 -8.31 -20.36
N TRP A 234 -8.61 -7.60 -19.63
CA TRP A 234 -9.26 -8.10 -18.41
C TRP A 234 -10.18 -9.28 -18.70
N THR A 235 -10.86 -9.28 -19.85
CA THR A 235 -11.71 -10.40 -20.31
C THR A 235 -10.96 -11.74 -20.33
N LEU A 236 -9.62 -11.74 -20.46
CA LEU A 236 -8.80 -12.97 -20.41
C LEU A 236 -8.79 -13.63 -19.03
N TYR A 237 -9.04 -12.86 -17.97
CA TYR A 237 -9.01 -13.31 -16.58
C TYR A 237 -10.41 -13.38 -15.96
N GLU A 238 -11.33 -12.54 -16.39
CA GLU A 238 -12.70 -12.53 -15.87
C GLU A 238 -13.46 -13.80 -16.25
N ASN A 239 -13.47 -14.17 -17.53
CA ASN A 239 -14.18 -15.37 -17.97
C ASN A 239 -13.44 -16.65 -17.50
N PRO A 240 -14.07 -17.55 -16.70
CA PRO A 240 -13.39 -18.71 -16.14
C PRO A 240 -12.81 -19.67 -17.19
N LEU A 241 -13.52 -19.91 -18.30
CA LEU A 241 -13.08 -20.83 -19.36
C LEU A 241 -11.86 -20.28 -20.11
N ILE A 242 -11.85 -18.97 -20.38
CA ILE A 242 -10.70 -18.31 -21.02
C ILE A 242 -9.52 -18.27 -20.04
N ARG A 243 -9.78 -17.91 -18.77
CA ARG A 243 -8.79 -17.85 -17.71
C ARG A 243 -8.06 -19.18 -17.58
N GLU A 244 -8.78 -20.30 -17.52
CA GLU A 244 -8.18 -21.63 -17.40
C GLU A 244 -7.16 -21.90 -18.51
N GLN A 245 -7.54 -21.67 -19.77
CA GLN A 245 -6.66 -21.89 -20.92
C GLN A 245 -5.47 -20.92 -20.92
N TYR A 246 -5.70 -19.67 -20.55
CA TYR A 246 -4.66 -18.64 -20.49
C TYR A 246 -3.63 -18.95 -19.39
N LEU A 247 -4.09 -19.33 -18.19
CA LEU A 247 -3.25 -19.75 -17.07
C LEU A 247 -2.46 -21.01 -17.40
N ALA A 248 -3.05 -22.00 -18.09
CA ALA A 248 -2.33 -23.18 -18.54
C ALA A 248 -1.17 -22.81 -19.49
N LYS A 249 -1.41 -21.88 -20.43
CA LYS A 249 -0.38 -21.36 -21.34
C LYS A 249 0.70 -20.57 -20.60
N ALA A 250 0.31 -19.72 -19.65
CA ALA A 250 1.23 -18.94 -18.82
C ALA A 250 2.11 -19.86 -17.97
N LYS A 251 1.53 -20.88 -17.33
CA LYS A 251 2.25 -21.91 -16.56
C LYS A 251 3.25 -22.67 -17.43
N SER A 252 2.89 -23.02 -18.66
CA SER A 252 3.83 -23.65 -19.60
C SER A 252 5.00 -22.74 -19.97
N ARG A 253 4.74 -21.44 -20.21
CA ARG A 253 5.80 -20.44 -20.45
C ARG A 253 6.71 -20.27 -19.24
N TRP A 254 6.12 -20.15 -18.05
CA TRP A 254 6.84 -20.08 -16.77
C TRP A 254 7.75 -21.28 -16.58
N GLN A 255 7.23 -22.51 -16.76
CA GLN A 255 8.02 -23.74 -16.64
C GLN A 255 9.20 -23.77 -17.62
N LYS A 256 9.03 -23.28 -18.86
CA LYS A 256 10.11 -23.18 -19.85
C LYS A 256 11.15 -22.12 -19.50
N ASN A 257 10.73 -21.03 -18.85
CA ASN A 257 11.61 -19.91 -18.51
C ASN A 257 12.21 -20.00 -17.11
N LYS A 258 11.72 -20.89 -16.24
CA LYS A 258 12.22 -21.09 -14.87
C LYS A 258 13.72 -21.42 -14.81
N SER A 259 14.26 -22.04 -15.85
CA SER A 259 15.70 -22.34 -15.96
C SER A 259 16.53 -21.16 -16.48
N LYS A 260 15.90 -20.13 -17.06
CA LYS A 260 16.57 -18.95 -17.59
C LYS A 260 16.75 -17.93 -16.47
N LYS A 261 18.00 -17.57 -16.23
CA LYS A 261 18.35 -16.54 -15.27
C LYS A 261 18.24 -15.17 -15.94
N ASN A 262 17.11 -14.49 -15.73
CA ASN A 262 16.87 -13.18 -16.33
C ASN A 262 17.37 -12.08 -15.39
N VAL A 263 18.20 -11.19 -15.92
CA VAL A 263 18.63 -9.97 -15.24
C VAL A 263 18.07 -8.79 -16.02
N THR A 264 17.41 -7.87 -15.33
CA THR A 264 16.89 -6.65 -15.97
C THR A 264 17.63 -5.42 -15.46
N ALA A 265 18.13 -4.60 -16.37
CA ALA A 265 18.71 -3.30 -16.06
C ALA A 265 17.69 -2.19 -16.35
N LEU A 266 17.37 -1.39 -15.34
CA LEU A 266 16.49 -0.23 -15.44
C LEU A 266 17.30 1.02 -15.71
N TRP A 267 17.22 1.56 -16.93
CA TRP A 267 17.97 2.74 -17.35
C TRP A 267 17.08 3.67 -18.19
N GLN A 268 16.84 4.87 -17.67
CA GLN A 268 15.97 5.89 -18.30
C GLN A 268 16.70 6.72 -19.38
N GLY A 269 17.89 6.28 -19.80
CA GLY A 269 18.76 7.01 -20.71
C GLY A 269 19.79 7.87 -19.99
N GLY A 270 20.72 8.42 -20.75
CA GLY A 270 21.86 9.18 -20.25
C GLY A 270 22.89 9.43 -21.34
N THR A 271 24.07 9.89 -20.93
CA THR A 271 25.19 10.13 -21.84
C THR A 271 25.86 8.83 -22.29
N ILE A 272 26.63 8.88 -23.40
CA ILE A 272 27.42 7.73 -23.88
C ILE A 272 28.46 7.30 -22.82
N PHE A 273 29.00 8.24 -22.05
CA PHE A 273 29.94 7.93 -20.96
C PHE A 273 29.26 7.13 -19.86
N GLU A 274 28.08 7.56 -19.41
CA GLU A 274 27.29 6.81 -18.42
C GLU A 274 26.94 5.41 -18.94
N PHE A 275 26.56 5.30 -20.22
CA PHE A 275 26.30 4.01 -20.84
C PHE A 275 27.53 3.09 -20.82
N ASP A 276 28.73 3.60 -21.11
CA ASP A 276 29.97 2.83 -21.06
C ASP A 276 30.27 2.32 -19.63
N GLU A 277 30.12 3.17 -18.62
CA GLU A 277 30.31 2.80 -17.22
C GLU A 277 29.28 1.76 -16.74
N ILE A 278 27.99 1.98 -17.07
CA ILE A 278 26.93 1.00 -16.79
C ILE A 278 27.21 -0.31 -17.51
N SER A 279 27.66 -0.28 -18.76
CA SER A 279 28.01 -1.48 -19.53
C SER A 279 29.13 -2.26 -18.87
N LYS A 280 30.20 -1.59 -18.41
CA LYS A 280 31.30 -2.22 -17.66
C LYS A 280 30.80 -2.83 -16.36
N PHE A 281 29.96 -2.12 -15.61
CA PHE A 281 29.38 -2.62 -14.38
C PHE A 281 28.53 -3.89 -14.62
N LEU A 282 27.61 -3.85 -15.58
CA LEU A 282 26.75 -4.98 -15.92
C LEU A 282 27.59 -6.20 -16.38
N LYS A 283 28.62 -5.99 -17.22
CA LYS A 283 29.54 -7.05 -17.65
C LYS A 283 30.30 -7.70 -16.49
N SER A 284 30.64 -6.94 -15.45
CA SER A 284 31.34 -7.47 -14.26
C SER A 284 30.45 -8.36 -13.38
N ARG A 285 29.14 -8.23 -13.51
CA ARG A 285 28.15 -8.78 -12.59
C ARG A 285 27.32 -9.91 -13.20
N ILE A 286 27.16 -9.88 -14.52
CA ILE A 286 26.34 -10.83 -15.28
C ILE A 286 27.23 -11.94 -15.84
N THR A 287 26.80 -13.18 -15.65
CA THR A 287 27.44 -14.39 -16.14
C THR A 287 26.90 -14.78 -17.51
N ASN A 288 27.65 -15.58 -18.27
CA ASN A 288 27.24 -16.04 -19.62
C ASN A 288 25.94 -16.86 -19.65
N ASN A 289 25.46 -17.34 -18.50
CA ASN A 289 24.23 -18.12 -18.38
C ASN A 289 23.00 -17.24 -18.09
N GLN A 290 23.19 -15.93 -17.93
CA GLN A 290 22.13 -14.97 -17.69
C GLN A 290 21.74 -14.22 -18.96
N THR A 291 20.45 -13.94 -19.11
CA THR A 291 19.95 -13.05 -20.17
C THR A 291 19.79 -11.65 -19.60
N LEU A 292 20.50 -10.67 -20.16
CA LEU A 292 20.34 -9.25 -19.81
C LEU A 292 19.29 -8.61 -20.71
N THR A 293 18.31 -7.94 -20.11
CA THR A 293 17.40 -7.03 -20.82
C THR A 293 17.52 -5.63 -20.22
N VAL A 294 17.61 -4.60 -21.07
CA VAL A 294 17.63 -3.20 -20.63
C VAL A 294 16.26 -2.60 -20.91
N MET A 295 15.63 -2.02 -19.89
CA MET A 295 14.30 -1.43 -19.99
C MET A 295 14.20 -0.11 -19.25
N VAL A 296 13.18 0.67 -19.58
CA VAL A 296 12.84 1.92 -18.89
C VAL A 296 11.80 1.69 -17.81
N SER A 297 10.85 0.78 -18.04
CA SER A 297 9.72 0.50 -17.15
C SER A 297 10.00 -0.65 -16.19
N ALA A 298 9.83 -0.41 -14.90
CA ALA A 298 9.89 -1.44 -13.85
C ALA A 298 8.77 -2.47 -14.01
N GLU A 299 7.60 -2.07 -14.53
CA GLU A 299 6.47 -2.98 -14.74
C GLU A 299 6.79 -4.01 -15.82
N GLU A 300 7.31 -3.55 -16.96
CA GLU A 300 7.77 -4.44 -18.05
C GLU A 300 8.95 -5.30 -17.61
N ALA A 301 9.86 -4.74 -16.81
CA ALA A 301 10.94 -5.47 -16.16
C ALA A 301 10.46 -6.64 -15.32
N LEU A 302 9.52 -6.39 -14.43
CA LEU A 302 9.07 -7.40 -13.49
C LEU A 302 8.14 -8.43 -14.12
N ALA A 303 7.56 -8.12 -15.29
CA ALA A 303 6.85 -9.08 -16.13
C ALA A 303 7.77 -10.13 -16.76
N LEU A 304 9.08 -9.87 -16.87
CA LEU A 304 10.07 -10.86 -17.32
C LEU A 304 10.53 -11.83 -16.23
N GLU A 305 9.99 -11.69 -15.01
CA GLU A 305 10.39 -12.46 -13.82
C GLU A 305 11.91 -12.50 -13.62
N PRO A 306 12.56 -11.34 -13.48
CA PRO A 306 13.99 -11.29 -13.27
C PRO A 306 14.33 -11.87 -11.90
N GLU A 307 15.41 -12.66 -11.83
CA GLU A 307 16.02 -13.00 -10.54
C GLU A 307 16.67 -11.77 -9.91
N GLU A 308 17.08 -10.82 -10.75
CA GLU A 308 17.69 -9.58 -10.33
C GLU A 308 17.34 -8.38 -11.20
N VAL A 309 16.99 -7.29 -10.54
CA VAL A 309 16.80 -5.96 -11.12
C VAL A 309 17.95 -5.05 -10.72
N VAL A 310 18.60 -4.45 -11.72
CA VAL A 310 19.70 -3.51 -11.54
C VAL A 310 19.21 -2.11 -11.88
N ILE A 311 19.19 -1.22 -10.89
CA ILE A 311 18.82 0.19 -11.08
C ILE A 311 20.04 0.94 -11.58
N CYS A 312 20.03 1.34 -12.85
CA CYS A 312 21.14 2.03 -13.50
C CYS A 312 20.98 3.56 -13.53
N SER A 313 19.73 4.06 -13.49
CA SER A 313 19.47 5.48 -13.32
C SER A 313 19.81 5.94 -11.90
N LYS A 314 20.42 7.13 -11.75
CA LYS A 314 20.75 7.71 -10.44
C LYS A 314 19.53 7.87 -9.53
N ASN A 315 18.42 8.33 -10.08
CA ASN A 315 17.13 8.40 -9.40
C ASN A 315 16.14 7.59 -10.22
N TYR A 316 15.30 6.79 -9.56
CA TYR A 316 14.31 5.97 -10.24
C TYR A 316 13.00 5.96 -9.43
N GLU A 317 11.91 6.26 -10.12
CA GLU A 317 10.56 6.22 -9.56
C GLU A 317 9.99 4.82 -9.75
N ILE A 318 9.74 4.12 -8.63
CA ILE A 318 9.23 2.75 -8.68
C ILE A 318 7.70 2.74 -8.44
N PRO A 319 6.91 2.06 -9.29
CA PRO A 319 5.47 1.93 -9.09
C PRO A 319 5.14 1.13 -7.82
N GLU A 320 3.91 1.27 -7.33
CA GLU A 320 3.43 0.49 -6.20
C GLU A 320 3.18 -0.95 -6.64
N MET A 321 3.97 -1.90 -6.14
CA MET A 321 3.76 -3.30 -6.47
C MET A 321 4.34 -4.26 -5.43
N PRO A 322 3.69 -5.41 -5.21
CA PRO A 322 4.23 -6.46 -4.36
C PRO A 322 5.40 -7.16 -5.05
N LEU A 323 6.50 -7.28 -4.31
CA LEU A 323 7.73 -7.93 -4.75
C LEU A 323 7.99 -9.20 -3.94
N SER A 324 8.37 -10.25 -4.66
CA SER A 324 8.61 -11.58 -4.10
C SER A 324 9.69 -12.28 -4.90
N GLN A 325 10.56 -13.05 -4.23
CA GLN A 325 11.63 -13.84 -4.86
C GLN A 325 12.53 -12.99 -5.77
N ILE A 326 12.99 -11.84 -5.28
CA ILE A 326 13.72 -10.88 -6.13
C ILE A 326 14.94 -10.26 -5.45
N SER A 327 16.01 -10.11 -6.21
CA SER A 327 17.15 -9.26 -5.85
C SER A 327 17.03 -7.91 -6.55
N ILE A 328 17.26 -6.82 -5.81
CA ILE A 328 17.40 -5.48 -6.37
C ILE A 328 18.74 -4.93 -5.92
N CYS A 329 19.49 -4.38 -6.87
CA CYS A 329 20.68 -3.62 -6.57
C CYS A 329 20.74 -2.35 -7.42
N SER A 330 21.72 -1.51 -7.16
CA SER A 330 21.98 -0.36 -8.04
C SER A 330 23.38 -0.35 -8.63
N PHE A 331 23.50 0.45 -9.69
CA PHE A 331 24.75 1.05 -10.10
C PHE A 331 24.97 2.35 -9.29
N ASN A 332 26.13 2.47 -8.64
CA ASN A 332 26.56 3.68 -7.92
C ASN A 332 25.61 4.24 -6.85
N GLY A 333 24.84 3.38 -6.16
CA GLY A 333 24.02 3.81 -5.03
C GLY A 333 22.75 4.56 -5.45
N ALA A 334 22.06 4.11 -6.51
CA ALA A 334 20.86 4.75 -7.01
C ALA A 334 19.78 4.93 -5.94
N THR A 335 19.02 6.02 -6.08
CA THR A 335 17.90 6.38 -5.23
C THR A 335 16.59 5.86 -5.82
N LEU A 336 15.88 5.05 -5.04
CA LEU A 336 14.48 4.69 -5.30
C LEU A 336 13.55 5.60 -4.51
N LYS A 337 12.53 6.10 -5.19
CA LYS A 337 11.45 6.91 -4.61
C LYS A 337 10.12 6.53 -5.23
N ALA A 338 9.01 6.87 -4.56
CA ALA A 338 7.69 6.69 -5.14
C ALA A 338 7.41 7.79 -6.18
N SER A 339 6.57 7.47 -7.15
CA SER A 339 6.02 8.42 -8.13
C SER A 339 4.91 9.30 -7.55
N ASP A 340 4.24 8.81 -6.51
CA ASP A 340 3.00 9.34 -5.96
C ASP A 340 2.88 9.02 -4.47
N MET A 341 1.98 9.73 -3.78
CA MET A 341 1.72 9.51 -2.35
C MET A 341 1.09 8.13 -2.11
N ARG A 342 1.69 7.31 -1.23
CA ARG A 342 1.17 5.97 -0.90
C ARG A 342 1.65 5.44 0.45
N SER A 343 1.09 4.32 0.91
CA SER A 343 1.40 3.78 2.24
C SER A 343 2.86 3.35 2.39
N CYS A 344 3.45 2.73 1.36
CA CYS A 344 4.82 2.27 1.44
C CYS A 344 5.59 2.30 0.11
N LEU A 345 6.92 2.36 0.16
CA LEU A 345 7.75 2.35 -1.04
C LEU A 345 7.81 0.94 -1.65
N LEU A 346 8.20 -0.08 -0.87
CA LEU A 346 8.24 -1.48 -1.31
C LEU A 346 7.49 -2.40 -0.34
N MET A 347 6.60 -3.23 -0.90
CA MET A 347 5.97 -4.36 -0.21
C MET A 347 6.69 -5.65 -0.57
N LEU A 348 7.29 -6.30 0.43
CA LEU A 348 8.16 -7.46 0.24
C LEU A 348 7.57 -8.70 0.89
N SER A 349 7.65 -9.82 0.18
CA SER A 349 7.31 -11.15 0.72
C SER A 349 8.25 -12.22 0.20
N GLU A 350 8.27 -13.39 0.85
CA GLU A 350 9.16 -14.50 0.50
C GLU A 350 10.63 -14.11 0.58
N GLU A 351 11.50 -14.54 -0.33
CA GLU A 351 12.93 -14.20 -0.30
C GLU A 351 13.24 -12.94 -1.14
N CYS A 352 13.66 -11.86 -0.49
CA CYS A 352 14.02 -10.60 -1.15
C CYS A 352 15.41 -10.13 -0.71
N ARG A 353 16.19 -9.54 -1.64
CA ARG A 353 17.51 -8.98 -1.34
C ARG A 353 17.63 -7.57 -1.90
N LEU A 354 18.00 -6.60 -1.07
CA LEU A 354 18.22 -5.21 -1.46
C LEU A 354 19.67 -4.82 -1.18
N ARG A 355 20.38 -4.31 -2.18
CA ARG A 355 21.82 -4.03 -2.07
C ARG A 355 22.21 -2.69 -2.67
N GLN A 356 22.99 -1.90 -1.93
CA GLN A 356 23.58 -0.66 -2.45
C GLN A 356 22.51 0.30 -2.98
N LEU A 357 21.43 0.52 -2.23
CA LEU A 357 20.33 1.39 -2.65
C LEU A 357 20.17 2.53 -1.65
N THR A 358 19.78 3.70 -2.16
CA THR A 358 19.18 4.74 -1.33
C THR A 358 17.66 4.63 -1.49
N LEU A 359 16.92 4.57 -0.40
CA LEU A 359 15.46 4.43 -0.40
C LEU A 359 14.86 5.65 0.29
N HIS A 360 14.03 6.38 -0.44
CA HIS A 360 13.54 7.68 -0.02
C HIS A 360 12.09 7.62 0.45
N CYS A 361 11.80 8.25 1.59
CA CYS A 361 10.52 8.18 2.27
C CYS A 361 9.56 9.36 1.95
N ALA A 362 9.98 10.36 1.16
CA ALA A 362 9.25 11.64 1.02
C ALA A 362 7.76 11.54 0.64
N LEU A 363 7.39 10.57 -0.21
CA LEU A 363 6.00 10.37 -0.67
C LEU A 363 5.34 9.12 -0.06
N VAL A 364 5.95 8.52 0.96
CA VAL A 364 5.42 7.31 1.59
C VAL A 364 5.43 7.40 3.11
N ASN A 365 4.55 6.65 3.76
CA ASN A 365 4.66 6.49 5.21
C ASN A 365 5.79 5.51 5.56
N THR A 366 5.79 4.32 4.97
CA THR A 366 6.78 3.28 5.28
C THR A 366 7.73 3.04 4.12
N VAL A 367 9.05 2.98 4.34
CA VAL A 367 9.96 2.63 3.24
C VAL A 367 9.80 1.15 2.85
N LEU A 368 9.97 0.22 3.80
CA LEU A 368 9.83 -1.21 3.52
C LEU A 368 8.78 -1.86 4.43
N LEU A 369 7.76 -2.45 3.83
CA LEU A 369 6.80 -3.32 4.51
C LEU A 369 7.12 -4.78 4.18
N VAL A 370 7.54 -5.55 5.19
CA VAL A 370 7.86 -6.98 5.03
C VAL A 370 6.72 -7.81 5.59
N ARG A 371 5.91 -8.39 4.71
CA ARG A 371 4.69 -9.13 5.10
C ARG A 371 5.01 -10.49 5.73
N ALA A 372 5.91 -11.25 5.11
CA ALA A 372 6.39 -12.55 5.57
C ALA A 372 7.60 -12.98 4.73
N GLY A 373 8.42 -13.92 5.22
CA GLY A 373 9.59 -14.42 4.49
C GLY A 373 10.90 -13.78 4.92
N GLU A 374 11.93 -13.87 4.08
CA GLU A 374 13.29 -13.42 4.38
C GLU A 374 13.68 -12.18 3.57
N LEU A 375 14.12 -11.14 4.26
CA LEU A 375 14.66 -9.94 3.64
C LEU A 375 16.12 -9.74 4.06
N ARG A 376 17.01 -9.57 3.08
CA ARG A 376 18.40 -9.16 3.33
C ARG A 376 18.66 -7.77 2.77
N LEU A 377 19.01 -6.82 3.64
CA LEU A 377 19.54 -5.51 3.26
C LEU A 377 21.05 -5.51 3.44
N HIS A 378 21.76 -5.00 2.44
CA HIS A 378 23.21 -4.82 2.55
C HIS A 378 23.66 -3.50 1.91
N SER A 379 24.37 -2.68 2.67
CA SER A 379 24.88 -1.38 2.20
C SER A 379 23.78 -0.45 1.68
N CYS A 380 22.62 -0.40 2.33
CA CYS A 380 21.50 0.47 1.94
C CYS A 380 21.39 1.70 2.86
N ALA A 381 20.91 2.81 2.30
CA ALA A 381 20.56 4.02 3.04
C ALA A 381 19.05 4.24 2.95
N LEU A 382 18.38 4.35 4.09
CA LEU A 382 16.97 4.70 4.20
C LEU A 382 16.92 6.09 4.81
N ALA A 383 16.24 7.02 4.14
CA ALA A 383 16.16 8.40 4.61
C ALA A 383 14.80 9.02 4.30
N ASP A 384 14.33 9.84 5.24
CA ASP A 384 13.25 10.80 5.01
C ASP A 384 13.81 12.23 4.87
N ASP A 385 13.09 13.08 4.13
CA ASP A 385 13.49 14.47 3.92
C ASP A 385 13.19 15.32 5.16
N THR A 386 14.25 15.95 5.70
CA THR A 386 14.18 16.88 6.84
C THR A 386 13.31 18.12 6.59
N GLN A 387 12.99 18.41 5.33
CA GLN A 387 12.25 19.62 4.95
C GLN A 387 10.74 19.43 4.94
N THR A 388 10.24 18.20 5.01
CA THR A 388 8.81 17.95 5.09
C THR A 388 8.37 18.07 6.55
N ALA A 389 7.36 18.90 6.84
CA ALA A 389 6.86 19.16 8.20
C ALA A 389 6.19 17.93 8.87
N GLN A 390 6.36 16.74 8.29
CA GLN A 390 5.54 15.55 8.53
C GLN A 390 6.36 14.28 8.76
N SER A 391 7.62 14.42 9.20
CA SER A 391 8.45 13.31 9.66
C SER A 391 7.80 12.48 10.77
N ASN A 392 6.79 13.04 11.47
CA ASN A 392 6.01 12.41 12.55
C ASN A 392 5.33 11.09 12.19
N PHE A 393 5.14 10.80 10.91
CA PHE A 393 4.58 9.52 10.47
C PHE A 393 5.64 8.59 9.90
N ALA A 394 6.78 9.10 9.42
CA ALA A 394 7.74 8.35 8.61
C ALA A 394 8.27 7.10 9.31
N GLN A 395 8.19 5.96 8.63
CA GLN A 395 8.67 4.67 9.11
C GLN A 395 9.73 4.10 8.16
N GLY A 396 10.84 3.63 8.71
CA GLY A 396 11.87 2.96 7.91
C GLY A 396 11.41 1.58 7.47
N ILE A 397 11.37 0.62 8.41
CA ILE A 397 10.96 -0.76 8.15
C ILE A 397 9.83 -1.18 9.07
N VAL A 398 8.80 -1.82 8.52
CA VAL A 398 7.75 -2.50 9.29
C VAL A 398 7.83 -4.00 9.01
N ALA A 399 8.11 -4.79 10.05
CA ALA A 399 8.22 -6.24 9.99
C ALA A 399 6.97 -6.91 10.57
N MET A 400 6.22 -7.61 9.72
CA MET A 400 4.99 -8.32 10.09
C MET A 400 5.27 -9.77 10.51
N ALA A 401 4.27 -10.45 11.06
CA ALA A 401 4.38 -11.83 11.53
C ALA A 401 4.95 -12.77 10.45
N GLY A 402 5.97 -13.56 10.80
CA GLY A 402 6.65 -14.47 9.87
C GLY A 402 7.74 -13.82 9.01
N ALA A 403 8.00 -12.51 9.16
CA ALA A 403 9.15 -11.85 8.55
C ALA A 403 10.45 -12.15 9.32
N LYS A 404 11.54 -12.37 8.58
CA LYS A 404 12.91 -12.51 9.05
C LYS A 404 13.79 -11.54 8.28
N ILE A 405 14.33 -10.54 8.96
CA ILE A 405 15.06 -9.46 8.31
C ILE A 405 16.50 -9.45 8.82
N LEU A 406 17.47 -9.49 7.90
CA LEU A 406 18.88 -9.28 8.18
C LEU A 406 19.32 -7.96 7.54
N ILE A 407 19.86 -7.06 8.35
CA ILE A 407 20.28 -5.72 7.95
C ILE A 407 21.78 -5.58 8.23
N GLU A 408 22.56 -5.40 7.17
CA GLU A 408 24.02 -5.31 7.24
C GLU A 408 24.52 -4.01 6.61
N ASP A 409 25.38 -3.28 7.32
CA ASP A 409 26.04 -2.06 6.83
C ASP A 409 25.05 -0.99 6.32
N CYS A 410 23.89 -0.85 6.98
CA CYS A 410 22.84 0.07 6.56
C CYS A 410 22.75 1.32 7.43
N THR A 411 22.13 2.36 6.88
CA THR A 411 21.84 3.61 7.60
C THR A 411 20.37 3.96 7.53
N PHE A 412 19.82 4.46 8.64
CA PHE A 412 18.44 4.94 8.78
C PHE A 412 18.49 6.34 9.36
N GLU A 413 17.81 7.29 8.73
CA GLU A 413 17.88 8.69 9.10
C GLU A 413 16.53 9.41 8.96
N ASN A 414 16.18 10.22 9.96
CA ASN A 414 15.01 11.12 10.00
C ASN A 414 13.63 10.45 10.02
N PHE A 415 13.50 9.27 10.62
CA PHE A 415 12.19 8.59 10.74
C PHE A 415 11.52 8.89 12.07
N TYR A 416 10.19 8.98 12.12
CA TYR A 416 9.51 8.84 13.42
C TYR A 416 9.80 7.47 14.02
N SER A 417 9.56 6.37 13.30
CA SER A 417 9.96 5.03 13.73
C SER A 417 10.98 4.43 12.77
N GLY A 418 12.22 4.22 13.22
CA GLY A 418 13.27 3.64 12.38
C GLY A 418 12.91 2.22 11.94
N ILE A 419 12.63 1.33 12.89
CA ILE A 419 12.21 -0.05 12.64
C ILE A 419 11.09 -0.44 13.59
N VAL A 420 9.98 -0.95 13.05
CA VAL A 420 8.83 -1.47 13.79
C VAL A 420 8.76 -2.99 13.62
N VAL A 421 8.71 -3.74 14.72
CA VAL A 421 8.76 -5.20 14.72
C VAL A 421 7.55 -5.79 15.43
N HIS A 422 6.61 -6.35 14.66
CA HIS A 422 5.39 -6.96 15.19
C HIS A 422 5.63 -8.38 15.74
N LYS A 423 4.64 -8.87 16.50
CA LYS A 423 4.58 -10.23 17.04
C LYS A 423 4.88 -11.27 15.97
N GLY A 424 5.81 -12.20 16.26
CA GLY A 424 6.21 -13.27 15.35
C GLY A 424 7.20 -12.86 14.25
N ALA A 425 7.68 -11.61 14.24
CA ALA A 425 8.75 -11.15 13.35
C ALA A 425 10.13 -11.21 14.02
N GLN A 426 11.17 -11.34 13.20
CA GLN A 426 12.57 -11.40 13.63
C GLN A 426 13.42 -10.41 12.85
N VAL A 427 14.22 -9.60 13.54
CA VAL A 427 15.14 -8.64 12.90
C VAL A 427 16.53 -8.74 13.51
N GLU A 428 17.55 -8.85 12.67
CA GLU A 428 18.95 -8.78 13.08
C GLU A 428 19.64 -7.61 12.38
N LEU A 429 20.29 -6.74 13.17
CA LEU A 429 21.10 -5.63 12.69
C LEU A 429 22.58 -5.88 12.95
N ARG A 430 23.40 -5.65 11.92
CA ARG A 430 24.86 -5.74 11.97
C ARG A 430 25.47 -4.48 11.37
N ASN A 431 26.45 -3.90 12.07
CA ASN A 431 27.24 -2.75 11.59
C ASN A 431 26.38 -1.58 11.06
N SER A 432 25.19 -1.37 11.63
CA SER A 432 24.20 -0.45 11.10
C SER A 432 24.02 0.78 12.00
N HIS A 433 23.50 1.86 11.44
CA HIS A 433 23.33 3.13 12.14
C HIS A 433 21.90 3.64 12.00
N LEU A 434 21.25 3.93 13.13
CA LEU A 434 19.96 4.62 13.19
C LEU A 434 20.21 5.97 13.86
N ARG A 435 19.85 7.07 13.20
CA ARG A 435 20.08 8.43 13.70
C ARG A 435 18.92 9.35 13.43
N ASN A 436 18.73 10.36 14.28
CA ASN A 436 17.69 11.38 14.13
C ASN A 436 16.28 10.76 14.01
N CYS A 437 16.00 9.70 14.77
CA CYS A 437 14.67 9.08 14.77
C CYS A 437 13.79 9.63 15.89
N GLY A 438 12.47 9.47 15.82
CA GLY A 438 11.61 9.60 17.01
C GLY A 438 11.91 8.46 17.98
N VAL A 439 11.54 7.27 17.54
CA VAL A 439 11.87 5.98 18.12
C VAL A 439 12.81 5.23 17.18
N GLY A 440 13.98 4.81 17.67
CA GLY A 440 14.93 4.03 16.87
C GLY A 440 14.36 2.66 16.47
N ILE A 441 14.03 1.84 17.46
CA ILE A 441 13.40 0.53 17.27
C ILE A 441 12.16 0.42 18.16
N GLN A 442 11.00 0.17 17.56
CA GLN A 442 9.76 -0.17 18.24
C GLN A 442 9.47 -1.65 18.06
N MET A 443 9.31 -2.40 19.16
CA MET A 443 9.04 -3.83 19.12
C MET A 443 7.82 -4.20 19.95
N TYR A 444 7.03 -5.14 19.46
CA TYR A 444 5.84 -5.66 20.14
C TYR A 444 6.12 -7.01 20.79
N SER A 445 5.36 -7.34 21.83
CA SER A 445 5.33 -8.64 22.50
C SER A 445 5.39 -9.82 21.52
N GLY A 446 6.32 -10.76 21.75
CA GLY A 446 6.52 -11.94 20.90
C GLY A 446 7.31 -11.69 19.61
N SER A 447 7.95 -10.53 19.45
CA SER A 447 8.96 -10.27 18.41
C SER A 447 10.38 -10.63 18.87
N GLN A 448 11.33 -10.69 17.94
CA GLN A 448 12.75 -10.91 18.24
C GLN A 448 13.61 -9.88 17.53
N VAL A 449 14.52 -9.22 18.25
CA VAL A 449 15.49 -8.28 17.70
C VAL A 449 16.88 -8.57 18.24
N VAL A 450 17.85 -8.65 17.35
CA VAL A 450 19.27 -8.83 17.68
C VAL A 450 20.07 -7.66 17.13
N LEU A 451 20.81 -6.97 18.00
CA LEU A 451 21.67 -5.86 17.64
C LEU A 451 23.14 -6.26 17.82
N ASN A 452 23.92 -6.14 16.76
CA ASN A 452 25.36 -6.40 16.76
C ASN A 452 26.09 -5.24 16.08
N ALA A 453 27.11 -4.67 16.75
CA ALA A 453 27.88 -3.54 16.24
C ALA A 453 27.01 -2.39 15.69
N THR A 454 25.84 -2.17 16.30
CA THR A 454 24.83 -1.22 15.81
C THR A 454 24.85 0.04 16.67
N THR A 455 24.74 1.20 16.03
CA THR A 455 24.64 2.50 16.70
C THR A 455 23.24 3.06 16.53
N ILE A 456 22.57 3.40 17.62
CA ILE A 456 21.32 4.16 17.63
C ILE A 456 21.59 5.46 18.37
N SER A 457 21.44 6.62 17.73
CA SER A 457 21.74 7.92 18.34
C SER A 457 20.72 8.98 17.97
N ASP A 458 20.74 10.09 18.72
CA ASP A 458 20.00 11.32 18.41
C ASP A 458 18.49 11.08 18.23
N CYS A 459 17.93 10.15 19.01
CA CYS A 459 16.49 9.89 18.99
C CYS A 459 15.75 10.96 19.83
N SER A 460 14.64 11.52 19.33
CA SER A 460 13.88 12.55 20.05
C SER A 460 12.98 11.99 21.15
N GLU A 461 12.59 10.71 21.06
CA GLU A 461 11.86 10.00 22.11
C GLU A 461 12.73 8.92 22.77
N GLN A 462 12.84 7.73 22.17
CA GLN A 462 13.60 6.62 22.72
C GLN A 462 14.40 5.88 21.67
N CYS A 463 15.58 5.36 22.03
CA CYS A 463 16.35 4.53 21.11
C CYS A 463 15.68 3.17 20.87
N VAL A 464 15.10 2.59 21.93
CA VAL A 464 14.33 1.34 21.85
C VAL A 464 13.06 1.43 22.69
N ARG A 465 11.92 1.06 22.11
CA ARG A 465 10.61 1.00 22.77
C ARG A 465 10.02 -0.39 22.63
N CYS A 466 9.65 -0.99 23.75
CA CYS A 466 9.02 -2.31 23.85
C CYS A 466 7.57 -2.18 24.29
N GLU A 467 6.64 -2.63 23.47
CA GLU A 467 5.21 -2.68 23.79
C GLU A 467 4.80 -4.10 24.18
N LEU A 468 4.45 -4.26 25.45
CA LEU A 468 4.04 -5.52 26.05
C LEU A 468 2.52 -5.66 26.02
N ASP A 469 2.05 -6.90 25.78
CA ASP A 469 0.63 -7.24 25.95
C ASP A 469 0.23 -7.05 27.43
N SER A 470 -1.03 -6.72 27.69
CA SER A 470 -1.56 -6.46 29.05
C SER A 470 -1.33 -7.59 30.05
N GLU A 471 -1.15 -8.83 29.59
CA GLU A 471 -0.91 -10.02 30.42
C GLU A 471 0.59 -10.34 30.67
N ALA A 472 1.52 -9.61 30.03
CA ALA A 472 2.95 -9.87 30.15
C ALA A 472 3.56 -9.29 31.45
N LYS A 473 4.54 -9.99 32.03
CA LYS A 473 5.23 -9.53 33.24
C LYS A 473 6.14 -8.33 32.93
N ARG A 474 6.01 -7.25 33.72
CA ARG A 474 6.69 -5.95 33.56
C ARG A 474 8.21 -5.93 33.43
N ASN A 475 8.91 -7.02 33.73
CA ASN A 475 10.32 -6.95 34.09
C ASN A 475 11.30 -7.61 33.10
N GLU A 476 10.83 -8.27 32.04
CA GLU A 476 11.73 -8.95 31.11
C GLU A 476 11.53 -8.49 29.67
N MET A 477 12.64 -8.08 29.06
CA MET A 477 12.78 -7.68 27.68
C MET A 477 12.86 -8.93 26.79
N GLU A 478 11.77 -9.70 26.76
CA GLU A 478 11.73 -10.96 26.03
C GLU A 478 11.90 -10.69 24.53
N GLY A 479 12.97 -11.22 23.94
CA GLY A 479 13.24 -11.11 22.50
C GLY A 479 14.24 -10.03 22.06
N LEU A 480 14.66 -9.08 22.91
CA LEU A 480 15.76 -8.17 22.54
C LEU A 480 17.11 -8.72 23.01
N GLN A 481 18.08 -8.77 22.10
CA GLN A 481 19.47 -9.09 22.38
C GLN A 481 20.38 -7.97 21.89
N ILE A 482 21.06 -7.27 22.81
CA ILE A 482 22.02 -6.22 22.49
C ILE A 482 23.43 -6.74 22.74
N MET A 483 24.25 -6.86 21.69
CA MET A 483 25.64 -7.28 21.83
C MET A 483 26.50 -6.16 22.46
N PRO A 484 27.59 -6.49 23.18
CA PRO A 484 28.40 -5.50 23.92
C PRO A 484 29.06 -4.40 23.08
N ASN A 485 29.13 -4.60 21.77
CA ASN A 485 29.72 -3.68 20.80
C ASN A 485 28.69 -2.67 20.22
N CYS A 486 27.45 -2.67 20.70
CA CYS A 486 26.44 -1.68 20.30
C CYS A 486 26.59 -0.37 21.08
N LYS A 487 26.13 0.72 20.48
CA LYS A 487 26.04 2.05 21.10
C LYS A 487 24.59 2.53 21.01
N ILE A 488 23.90 2.63 22.14
CA ILE A 488 22.47 2.97 22.18
C ILE A 488 22.32 4.26 22.98
N GLY A 489 21.95 5.34 22.29
CA GLY A 489 21.72 6.66 22.85
C GLY A 489 22.89 7.14 23.73
N SER A 490 22.52 7.60 24.92
CA SER A 490 23.47 8.01 25.97
C SER A 490 24.06 6.83 26.76
N GLY A 491 23.55 5.62 26.55
CA GLY A 491 23.87 4.43 27.34
C GLY A 491 23.13 4.36 28.67
N MET A 492 22.11 5.20 28.88
CA MET A 492 21.30 5.24 30.09
C MET A 492 20.08 4.33 29.97
N LYS A 493 19.46 3.97 31.11
CA LYS A 493 18.23 3.16 31.11
C LYS A 493 17.07 3.81 30.37
N GLU A 494 17.04 5.14 30.31
CA GLU A 494 16.00 5.94 29.65
C GLU A 494 16.00 5.76 28.12
N ASP A 495 17.12 5.31 27.54
CA ASP A 495 17.22 4.99 26.11
C ASP A 495 16.36 3.77 25.72
N ILE A 496 15.90 2.99 26.71
CA ILE A 496 15.05 1.81 26.55
C ILE A 496 13.77 1.97 27.38
N LEU A 497 12.62 2.08 26.71
CA LEU A 497 11.31 2.19 27.35
C LEU A 497 10.50 0.91 27.19
N ILE A 498 9.89 0.43 28.28
CA ILE A 498 8.94 -0.69 28.28
C ILE A 498 7.55 -0.15 28.63
N VAL A 499 6.59 -0.32 27.73
CA VAL A 499 5.20 0.15 27.84
C VAL A 499 4.27 -1.06 27.85
N GLN A 500 3.27 -1.06 28.73
CA GLN A 500 2.22 -2.08 28.76
C GLN A 500 1.01 -1.55 27.98
N GLN A 501 0.52 -2.27 26.97
CA GLN A 501 -0.68 -1.88 26.24
C GLN A 501 -1.90 -2.04 27.15
N ASP A 502 -2.74 -1.00 27.21
CA ASP A 502 -4.04 -1.10 27.86
C ASP A 502 -4.94 -2.06 27.07
N ALA A 503 -5.55 -3.03 27.77
CA ALA A 503 -6.37 -4.12 27.22
C ALA A 503 -7.64 -3.67 26.45
N SER A 504 -7.81 -2.37 26.19
CA SER A 504 -8.95 -1.78 25.48
C SER A 504 -8.70 -1.53 23.99
N ILE A 505 -7.62 -2.06 23.41
CA ILE A 505 -7.18 -1.75 22.03
C ILE A 505 -6.90 -3.03 21.20
N LEU A 506 -7.72 -4.07 21.35
CA LEU A 506 -7.81 -5.16 20.37
C LEU A 506 -9.18 -5.18 19.73
#